data_AF-A0A970DNQ2-F1
#
_entry.id   AF-A0A970DNQ2-F1
#
_cell.length_a   1.000
_cell.length_b   1.000
_cell.length_c   1.000
_cell.angle_alpha   90.00
_cell.angle_beta   90.00
_cell.angle_gamma   90.00
#
_symmetry.space_group_name_H-M   'P 1'
#
loop_
_entity.id
_entity.type
_entity.pdbx_description
1 polymer ?
#
loop_
_entity_poly.entity_id
_entity_poly.type
_entity_poly.pdbx_seq_one_letter_code
_entity_poly.pdbx_strand_id
1 'polypeptide(L)' 'MSEKIAGITLLGQKETKYVLDYNPEVLEAFDNRHPEYDYFVKFNCPEFTSICPITGQPDFATITIAYVPDKKLVESKS' A
#
# COMPACT_ATOMS: atom_id res chain seq x y z
N MET A 1 0.22 -22.83 3.46
CA MET A 1 1.10 -22.83 2.28
C MET A 1 0.78 -21.56 1.50
N SER A 2 1.52 -20.46 1.72
CA SER A 2 1.28 -19.20 1.01
C SER A 2 1.73 -19.42 -0.44
N GLU A 3 0.79 -19.35 -1.38
CA GLU A 3 1.12 -19.19 -2.79
C GLU A 3 1.92 -17.89 -2.91
N LYS A 4 3.19 -17.98 -3.33
CA LYS A 4 3.96 -16.81 -3.70
C LYS A 4 3.28 -16.19 -4.90
N ILE A 5 2.60 -15.07 -4.69
CA ILE A 5 2.04 -14.28 -5.77
C ILE A 5 3.24 -13.71 -6.55
N ALA A 6 3.25 -13.86 -7.86
CA ALA A 6 4.33 -13.34 -8.69
C ALA A 6 4.35 -11.80 -8.59
N GLY A 7 5.52 -11.23 -8.34
CA GLY A 7 5.73 -9.77 -8.33
C GLY A 7 5.66 -9.08 -6.96
N ILE A 8 5.45 -9.82 -5.86
CA ILE A 8 5.55 -9.27 -4.50
C ILE A 8 6.72 -9.89 -3.74
N THR A 9 7.49 -9.06 -3.06
CA THR A 9 8.68 -9.47 -2.30
C THR A 9 8.54 -9.19 -0.81
N LEU A 10 7.74 -8.19 -0.42
CA LEU A 10 7.62 -7.74 0.97
C LEU A 10 6.69 -8.61 1.80
N LEU A 11 5.62 -9.15 1.20
CA LEU A 11 4.62 -9.94 1.91
C LEU A 11 5.21 -11.24 2.48
N GLY A 12 5.04 -11.48 3.78
CA GLY A 12 5.53 -12.68 4.47
C GLY A 12 7.00 -12.65 4.89
N GLN A 13 7.73 -11.54 4.64
CA GLN A 13 9.09 -11.38 5.16
C GLN A 13 9.12 -11.14 6.68
N LYS A 14 10.11 -11.74 7.35
CA LYS A 14 10.34 -11.61 8.81
C LYS A 14 10.97 -10.27 9.20
N GLU A 15 11.70 -9.64 8.30
CA GLU A 15 12.37 -8.37 8.51
C GLU A 15 11.81 -7.35 7.52
N THR A 16 11.48 -6.15 7.99
CA THR A 16 10.96 -5.06 7.18
C THR A 16 11.84 -3.83 7.43
N LYS A 17 12.41 -3.25 6.38
CA LYS A 17 13.16 -2.00 6.47
C LYS A 17 12.19 -0.83 6.39
N TYR A 18 12.04 -0.09 7.49
CA TYR A 18 11.20 1.12 7.53
C TYR A 18 12.01 2.34 7.10
N VAL A 19 11.67 2.90 5.93
CA VAL A 19 12.19 4.19 5.48
C VAL A 19 11.20 5.26 5.91
N LEU A 20 11.67 6.28 6.63
CA LEU A 20 10.82 7.36 7.15
C LEU A 20 10.69 8.55 6.18
N ASP A 21 11.59 8.63 5.20
CA ASP A 21 11.49 9.58 4.10
C ASP A 21 10.56 9.06 2.99
N TYR A 22 10.09 9.98 2.14
CA TYR A 22 9.26 9.62 0.99
C TYR A 22 9.97 8.62 0.08
N ASN A 23 9.39 7.44 -0.08
CA ASN A 23 9.91 6.39 -0.94
C ASN A 23 8.78 5.70 -1.71
N PRO A 24 8.52 6.06 -2.97
CA PRO A 24 7.50 5.41 -3.78
C PRO A 24 7.93 4.03 -4.33
N GLU A 25 9.21 3.68 -4.27
CA GLU A 25 9.73 2.40 -4.78
C GLU A 25 9.32 1.21 -3.92
N VAL A 26 8.81 1.47 -2.71
CA VAL A 26 8.31 0.42 -1.80
C VAL A 26 7.03 -0.23 -2.32
N LEU A 27 6.25 0.47 -3.16
CA LEU A 27 4.95 0.01 -3.64
C LEU A 27 5.09 -1.22 -4.53
N GLU A 28 4.41 -2.30 -4.15
CA GLU A 28 4.34 -3.53 -4.91
C GLU A 28 2.92 -3.74 -5.44
N ALA A 29 2.82 -4.35 -6.61
CA ALA A 29 1.52 -4.64 -7.21
C ALA A 29 1.53 -6.02 -7.87
N PHE A 30 0.39 -6.70 -7.78
CA PHE A 30 0.19 -8.02 -8.37
C PHE A 30 -0.97 -8.01 -9.39
N ASP A 31 -1.01 -9.01 -10.25
CA ASP A 31 -2.00 -9.08 -11.32
C ASP A 31 -3.42 -9.31 -10.77
N ASN A 32 -4.39 -8.59 -11.34
CA ASN A 32 -5.80 -8.77 -11.05
C ASN A 32 -6.26 -10.15 -11.54
N ARG A 33 -6.77 -10.98 -10.62
CA ARG A 33 -7.31 -12.31 -10.93
C ARG A 33 -8.72 -12.26 -11.55
N HIS A 34 -9.40 -11.12 -11.44
CA HIS A 34 -10.78 -10.91 -11.88
C HIS A 34 -10.93 -9.62 -12.71
N PRO A 35 -10.18 -9.46 -13.82
CA PRO A 35 -10.24 -8.26 -14.65
C PRO A 35 -11.59 -8.08 -15.38
N GLU A 36 -12.42 -9.11 -15.44
CA GLU A 36 -13.74 -9.07 -16.08
C GLU A 36 -14.83 -8.40 -15.24
N TYR A 37 -14.55 -8.13 -13.96
CA TYR A 37 -15.50 -7.50 -13.04
C TYR A 37 -14.96 -6.18 -12.50
N ASP A 38 -15.81 -5.15 -12.51
CA ASP A 38 -15.55 -3.94 -11.76
C ASP A 38 -15.88 -4.18 -10.27
N TYR A 39 -14.87 -4.07 -9.42
CA TYR A 39 -15.04 -4.15 -7.97
C TYR A 39 -14.26 -3.04 -7.27
N PHE A 40 -14.77 -2.60 -6.12
CA PHE A 40 -14.09 -1.61 -5.30
C PHE A 40 -13.12 -2.26 -4.34
N VAL A 41 -11.87 -1.80 -4.36
CA VAL A 41 -10.88 -2.05 -3.31
C VAL A 41 -10.77 -0.80 -2.47
N LYS A 42 -10.92 -0.96 -1.14
CA LYS A 42 -10.85 0.14 -0.18
C LYS A 42 -9.78 -0.12 0.87
N PHE A 43 -8.82 0.79 0.98
CA PHE A 43 -7.88 0.87 2.09
C PHE A 43 -8.35 1.93 3.08
N ASN A 44 -8.45 1.54 4.35
CA ASN A 44 -8.64 2.45 5.47
C ASN A 44 -7.32 2.50 6.23
N CYS A 45 -6.64 3.63 6.20
CA CYS A 45 -5.34 3.84 6.82
C CYS A 45 -5.50 4.86 7.96
N PRO A 46 -5.95 4.43 9.16
CA PRO A 46 -6.15 5.32 10.31
C PRO A 46 -4.84 5.75 11.00
N GLU A 47 -3.72 5.17 10.60
CA GLU A 47 -2.40 5.36 11.23
C GLU A 47 -1.48 6.28 10.40
N PHE A 48 -2.03 7.09 9.50
CA PHE A 48 -1.19 7.98 8.68
C PHE A 48 -0.68 9.17 9.49
N THR A 49 0.62 9.43 9.38
CA THR A 49 1.29 10.59 9.98
C THR A 49 2.34 11.16 9.04
N SER A 50 2.55 12.48 9.11
CA SER A 50 3.56 13.19 8.33
C SER A 50 4.02 14.45 9.06
N ILE A 51 5.13 15.07 8.63
CA ILE A 51 5.64 16.30 9.23
C ILE A 51 5.13 17.52 8.47
N CYS A 52 4.58 18.50 9.20
CA CYS A 52 4.18 19.78 8.62
C CYS A 52 5.41 20.55 8.10
N PRO A 53 5.45 20.96 6.82
CA PRO A 53 6.62 21.63 6.23
C PRO A 53 6.90 23.02 6.81
N ILE A 54 5.91 23.65 7.44
CA ILE A 54 6.04 25.01 7.99
C ILE A 54 6.49 24.97 9.46
N THR A 55 5.85 24.13 10.28
CA THR A 55 6.04 24.13 11.73
C THR A 55 6.96 23.01 12.23
N GLY A 56 7.20 21.98 11.41
CA GLY A 56 7.95 20.78 11.81
C GLY A 56 7.22 19.87 12.81
N GLN A 57 5.93 20.14 13.09
CA GLN A 57 5.13 19.33 14.00
C GLN A 57 4.55 18.10 13.28
N PRO A 58 4.30 16.99 13.99
CA PRO A 58 3.67 15.81 13.42
C PRO A 58 2.15 16.03 13.25
N ASP A 59 1.68 15.77 12.03
CA ASP A 59 0.27 15.72 11.67
C ASP A 59 -0.22 14.27 11.68
N PHE A 60 -1.48 14.07 12.06
CA PHE A 60 -2.15 12.77 12.06
C PHE A 60 -3.44 12.86 11.25
N ALA A 61 -3.68 11.86 10.40
CA ALA A 61 -4.91 11.79 9.62
C ALA A 61 -5.32 10.34 9.35
N THR A 62 -6.61 10.15 9.06
CA THR A 62 -7.11 8.90 8.51
C THR A 62 -7.27 9.03 7.01
N ILE A 63 -6.51 8.24 6.25
CA ILE A 63 -6.60 8.21 4.79
C ILE A 63 -7.55 7.10 4.35
N THR A 64 -8.46 7.42 3.45
CA THR A 64 -9.31 6.42 2.78
C THR A 64 -9.00 6.44 1.29
N ILE A 65 -8.49 5.32 0.76
CA ILE A 65 -8.23 5.15 -0.67
C ILE A 65 -9.23 4.11 -1.19
N ALA A 66 -10.05 4.51 -2.16
CA ALA A 66 -10.98 3.62 -2.86
C ALA A 66 -10.71 3.69 -4.36
N TYR A 67 -10.47 2.54 -4.98
CA TYR A 67 -10.21 2.46 -6.42
C TYR A 67 -10.81 1.18 -7.02
N VAL A 68 -11.01 1.21 -8.34
CA VAL A 68 -11.39 0.03 -9.14
C VAL A 68 -10.13 -0.44 -9.87
N PRO A 69 -9.62 -1.65 -9.60
CA PRO A 69 -8.42 -2.15 -10.25
C PRO A 69 -8.73 -2.60 -11.69
N ASP A 70 -7.88 -2.20 -12.64
CA ASP A 70 -7.88 -2.75 -14.00
C ASP A 70 -7.02 -4.02 -14.03
N LYS A 71 -5.73 -3.91 -14.39
CA LYS A 71 -4.81 -5.05 -14.53
C LYS A 71 -4.07 -5.42 -13.26
N LYS A 72 -3.90 -4.49 -12.33
CA LYS A 72 -3.06 -4.65 -11.15
C LYS A 72 -3.73 -4.15 -9.88
N LEU A 73 -3.41 -4.80 -8.77
CA LEU A 73 -3.80 -4.41 -7.42
C LEU A 73 -2.54 -4.06 -6.63
N VAL A 74 -2.62 -3.01 -5.82
CA VAL A 74 -1.55 -2.68 -4.87
C VAL A 74 -1.56 -3.70 -3.73
N GLU A 75 -0.37 -4.12 -3.31
CA GLU A 75 -0.19 -5.01 -2.16
C GLU A 75 -0.37 -4.21 -0.85
N SER A 76 -0.93 -4.85 0.17
CA SER A 76 -1.34 -4.19 1.41
C SER A 76 -0.22 -3.80 2.37
N LYS A 77 0.93 -4.50 2.31
CA LYS A 77 2.10 -4.26 3.17
C LYS A 77 3.05 -3.24 2.56
N SER A 78 3.08 -3.12 1.23
CA SER A 78 3.92 -2.18 0.50
C SER A 78 3.62 -0.72 0.81
#